data_AF-A0A809NFY3-F1
#
_entry.id   AF-A0A809NFY3-F1
#
_cell.length_a   1.000
_cell.length_b   1.000
_cell.length_c   1.000
_cell.angle_alpha   90.00
_cell.angle_beta   90.00
_cell.angle_gamma   90.00
#
_symmetry.space_group_name_H-M   'P 1'
#
loop_
_entity.id
_entity.type
_entity.pdbx_description
1 polymer ?
#
loop_
_entity_poly.entity_id
_entity_poly.type
_entity_poly.pdbx_seq_one_letter_code
_entity_poly.pdbx_strand_id
1 'polypeptide(L)'
;MHEDLGSYAYVQRVYNANMRLAAYKLPRTAENGTVTLIADELINLTMQIENGRVKKITIIATNPRSSVYMQVFEGFEFGFNAVSTWIQNYEETTRTHGPSQGVVKGILADYNTTKDNVLTVSLTRVSGKAPE
;
A
#
# COMPACT_ATOMS: atom_id res chain seq x y z
N MET A 1 -1.45 -13.73 -15.01
CA MET A 1 -2.09 -13.75 -13.68
C MET A 1 -1.30 -12.83 -12.79
N HIS A 2 -1.92 -11.84 -12.14
CA HIS A 2 -1.26 -11.16 -11.02
C HIS A 2 -1.29 -12.10 -9.82
N GLU A 3 -0.13 -12.32 -9.21
CA GLU A 3 -0.03 -13.12 -7.99
C GLU A 3 -0.52 -12.28 -6.79
N ASP A 4 -0.81 -12.90 -5.65
CA ASP A 4 -1.21 -12.18 -4.45
C ASP A 4 -0.01 -11.63 -3.66
N LEU A 5 -0.28 -10.70 -2.74
CA LEU A 5 0.69 -10.12 -1.80
C LEU A 5 0.88 -10.98 -0.55
N GLY A 6 0.10 -12.05 -0.39
CA GLY A 6 0.07 -12.94 0.76
C GLY A 6 -1.35 -13.14 1.29
N SER A 7 -1.47 -13.99 2.31
CA SER A 7 -2.69 -14.11 3.10
C SER A 7 -3.01 -12.76 3.77
N TYR A 8 -4.30 -12.43 3.97
CA TYR A 8 -4.67 -11.23 4.71
C TYR A 8 -4.06 -11.23 6.11
N ALA A 9 -4.05 -12.39 6.78
CA ALA A 9 -3.45 -12.55 8.10
C ALA A 9 -1.95 -12.21 8.10
N TYR A 10 -1.21 -12.62 7.07
CA TYR A 10 0.20 -12.23 6.91
C TYR A 10 0.34 -10.72 6.71
N VAL A 11 -0.35 -10.15 5.71
CA VAL A 11 -0.27 -8.73 5.36
C VAL A 11 -0.61 -7.85 6.57
N GLN A 12 -1.72 -8.17 7.24
CA GLN A 12 -2.19 -7.49 8.46
C GLN A 12 -1.14 -7.53 9.55
N ARG A 13 -0.54 -8.69 9.82
CA ARG A 13 0.45 -8.87 10.88
C ARG A 13 1.71 -8.07 10.62
N VAL A 14 2.29 -8.19 9.41
CA VAL A 14 3.55 -7.52 9.09
C VAL A 14 3.39 -6.01 8.97
N TYR A 15 2.25 -5.54 8.45
CA TYR A 15 1.92 -4.11 8.44
C TYR A 15 1.73 -3.58 9.86
N ASN A 16 0.89 -4.23 10.68
CA ASN A 16 0.59 -3.75 12.04
C ASN A 16 1.78 -3.81 13.00
N ALA A 17 2.77 -4.67 12.73
CA ALA A 17 4.03 -4.71 13.46
C ALA A 17 4.88 -3.43 13.22
N ASN A 18 4.72 -2.80 12.05
CA ASN A 18 5.42 -1.57 11.67
C ASN A 18 4.56 -0.30 11.84
N MET A 19 3.26 -0.46 12.10
CA MET A 19 2.32 0.65 12.29
C MET A 19 2.31 1.16 13.74
N ARG A 20 2.76 2.40 13.96
CA ARG A 20 2.75 3.02 15.30
C ARG A 20 1.47 3.81 15.59
N LEU A 21 0.73 4.25 14.56
CA LEU A 21 -0.54 4.96 14.75
C LEU A 21 -1.65 3.93 14.95
N ALA A 22 -2.22 3.89 16.15
CA ALA A 22 -3.27 2.93 16.48
C ALA A 22 -4.50 3.05 15.55
N ALA A 23 -4.86 4.27 15.17
CA ALA A 23 -6.00 4.54 14.27
C ALA A 23 -5.82 3.99 12.84
N TYR A 24 -4.57 3.73 12.41
CA TYR A 24 -4.25 3.26 11.07
C TYR A 24 -3.85 1.78 11.03
N LYS A 25 -4.08 1.03 12.12
CA LYS A 25 -3.86 -0.41 12.13
C LYS A 25 -4.97 -1.13 11.38
N LEU A 26 -4.60 -2.15 10.61
CA LEU A 26 -5.56 -3.00 9.89
C LEU A 26 -6.36 -3.87 10.88
N PRO A 27 -7.66 -4.09 10.64
CA PRO A 27 -8.49 -4.92 11.50
C PRO A 27 -8.00 -6.37 11.50
N ARG A 28 -8.35 -7.14 12.54
CA ARG A 28 -7.87 -8.53 12.67
C ARG A 28 -8.32 -9.45 11.54
N THR A 29 -9.48 -9.17 10.94
CA THR A 29 -10.10 -9.93 9.85
C THR A 29 -10.64 -8.97 8.80
N ALA A 30 -10.72 -9.45 7.56
CA ALA A 30 -11.39 -8.77 6.46
C ALA A 30 -12.11 -9.79 5.59
N GLU A 31 -13.21 -9.37 4.98
CA GLU A 31 -13.99 -10.21 4.07
C GLU A 31 -13.36 -10.25 2.67
N ASN A 32 -13.80 -11.18 1.83
CA ASN A 32 -13.44 -11.17 0.41
C ASN A 32 -14.15 -10.01 -0.31
N GLY A 33 -13.57 -9.56 -1.42
CA GLY A 33 -14.06 -8.45 -2.23
C GLY A 33 -13.14 -7.24 -2.18
N THR A 34 -13.65 -6.08 -2.58
CA THR A 34 -12.95 -4.80 -2.41
C THR A 34 -13.40 -4.19 -1.08
N VAL A 35 -12.50 -4.15 -0.11
CA VAL A 35 -12.79 -3.72 1.27
C VAL A 35 -12.03 -2.44 1.57
N THR A 36 -12.74 -1.44 2.09
CA THR A 36 -12.14 -0.22 2.66
C THR A 36 -11.80 -0.47 4.12
N LEU A 37 -10.52 -0.44 4.46
CA LEU A 37 -10.01 -0.75 5.80
C LEU A 37 -9.68 0.50 6.61
N ILE A 38 -9.38 1.62 5.92
CA ILE A 38 -9.18 2.94 6.51
C ILE A 38 -9.89 3.94 5.61
N ALA A 39 -10.71 4.81 6.20
CA ALA A 39 -11.38 5.89 5.50
C ALA A 39 -11.49 7.10 6.43
N ASP A 40 -10.60 8.06 6.23
CA ASP A 40 -10.69 9.39 6.84
C ASP A 40 -10.39 10.47 5.78
N GLU A 41 -10.29 11.73 6.21
CA GLU A 41 -10.06 12.88 5.32
C GLU A 41 -8.67 12.87 4.66
N LEU A 42 -7.71 12.16 5.25
CA LEU A 42 -6.32 12.13 4.82
C LEU A 42 -5.98 10.87 4.03
N ILE A 43 -6.45 9.71 4.47
CA ILE A 43 -6.12 8.39 3.92
C ILE A 43 -7.40 7.62 3.62
N ASN A 44 -7.44 7.07 2.40
CA ASN A 44 -8.34 5.99 2.05
C ASN A 44 -7.51 4.75 1.66
N LEU A 45 -7.62 3.68 2.44
CA LEU A 45 -6.93 2.41 2.20
C LEU A 45 -7.94 1.33 1.85
N THR A 46 -7.82 0.80 0.64
CA THR A 46 -8.63 -0.34 0.18
C THR A 46 -7.75 -1.55 -0.13
N MET A 47 -8.31 -2.74 0.04
CA MET A 47 -7.71 -3.99 -0.39
C MET A 47 -8.68 -4.78 -1.26
N GLN A 48 -8.15 -5.40 -2.31
CA GLN A 48 -8.86 -6.44 -3.04
C GLN A 48 -8.44 -7.79 -2.47
N ILE A 49 -9.40 -8.54 -1.92
CA ILE A 49 -9.16 -9.80 -1.22
C ILE A 49 -9.97 -10.91 -1.91
N GLU A 50 -9.31 -12.00 -2.26
CA GLU A 50 -9.93 -13.16 -2.89
C GLU A 50 -9.47 -14.42 -2.19
N ASN A 51 -10.41 -15.23 -1.69
CA ASN A 51 -10.13 -16.44 -0.91
C ASN A 51 -9.14 -16.19 0.24
N GLY A 52 -9.30 -15.06 0.93
CA GLY A 52 -8.43 -14.65 2.03
C GLY A 52 -7.03 -14.17 1.61
N ARG A 53 -6.77 -14.01 0.31
CA ARG A 53 -5.49 -13.56 -0.24
C ARG A 53 -5.59 -12.15 -0.81
N VAL A 54 -4.65 -11.29 -0.44
CA VAL A 54 -4.65 -9.87 -0.84
C VAL A 54 -4.09 -9.75 -2.26
N LYS A 55 -4.92 -9.39 -3.23
CA LYS A 55 -4.53 -9.22 -4.64
C LYS A 55 -3.93 -7.84 -4.93
N LYS A 56 -4.49 -6.81 -4.29
CA LYS A 56 -4.10 -5.42 -4.49
C LYS A 56 -4.33 -4.63 -3.21
N ILE A 57 -3.42 -3.72 -2.91
CA ILE A 57 -3.61 -2.68 -1.89
C ILE A 57 -3.62 -1.35 -2.62
N THR A 58 -4.56 -0.48 -2.31
CA THR A 58 -4.60 0.89 -2.84
C THR A 58 -4.66 1.87 -1.68
N ILE A 59 -3.76 2.85 -1.69
CA ILE A 59 -3.74 3.95 -0.73
C ILE A 59 -3.96 5.24 -1.52
N ILE A 60 -4.97 6.00 -1.14
CA ILE A 60 -5.19 7.36 -1.62
C ILE A 60 -4.88 8.31 -0.46
N ALA A 61 -4.06 9.33 -0.72
CA ALA A 61 -3.68 10.33 0.26
C ALA A 61 -3.93 11.75 -0.29
N THR A 62 -4.67 12.56 0.47
CA THR A 62 -4.95 13.97 0.10
C THR A 62 -3.82 14.92 0.48
N ASN A 63 -2.93 14.50 1.38
CA ASN A 63 -1.66 15.16 1.67
C ASN A 63 -0.52 14.11 1.69
N PRO A 64 0.12 13.85 0.54
CA PRO A 64 1.17 12.83 0.41
C PRO A 64 2.46 13.19 1.13
N ARG A 65 2.62 14.42 1.63
CA ARG A 65 3.78 14.86 2.43
C ARG A 65 3.52 14.74 3.94
N SER A 66 2.32 14.31 4.34
CA SER A 66 1.99 14.11 5.74
C SER A 66 2.78 12.95 6.36
N SER A 67 3.15 13.09 7.64
CA SER A 67 3.78 12.01 8.40
C SER A 67 2.89 10.78 8.51
N VAL A 68 1.57 10.97 8.53
CA VAL A 68 0.58 9.87 8.53
C VAL A 68 0.67 9.05 7.26
N TYR A 69 0.68 9.68 6.07
CA TYR A 69 0.86 8.95 4.81
C TYR A 69 2.18 8.19 4.79
N MET A 70 3.29 8.87 5.13
CA MET A 70 4.62 8.23 5.15
C MET A 70 4.60 6.98 6.01
N GLN A 71 4.02 7.08 7.21
CA GLN A 71 3.92 5.96 8.12
C GLN A 71 3.02 4.83 7.62
N VAL A 72 1.87 5.14 7.01
CA VAL A 72 0.97 4.16 6.38
C VAL A 72 1.69 3.42 5.25
N PHE A 73 2.40 4.14 4.39
CA PHE A 73 3.15 3.51 3.30
C PHE A 73 4.32 2.66 3.82
N GLU A 74 5.12 3.21 4.74
CA GLU A 74 6.24 2.53 5.40
C GLU A 74 5.78 1.25 6.12
N GLY A 75 4.56 1.22 6.67
CA GLY A 75 3.98 0.01 7.26
C GLY A 75 4.00 -1.18 6.29
N PHE A 76 3.71 -0.94 5.01
CA PHE A 76 3.81 -1.97 3.96
C PHE A 76 5.24 -2.16 3.48
N GLU A 77 6.01 -1.09 3.30
CA GLU A 77 7.40 -1.17 2.85
C GLU A 77 8.24 -2.05 3.80
N PHE A 78 8.21 -1.76 5.10
CA PHE A 78 8.89 -2.57 6.11
C PHE A 78 8.23 -3.93 6.30
N GLY A 79 6.89 -4.00 6.28
CA GLY A 79 6.15 -5.26 6.44
C GLY A 79 6.47 -6.29 5.36
N PHE A 80 6.61 -5.85 4.11
CA PHE A 80 7.04 -6.70 2.99
C PHE A 80 8.56 -6.82 2.88
N ASN A 81 9.32 -6.18 3.77
CA ASN A 81 10.77 -6.06 3.71
C ASN A 81 11.20 -5.53 2.32
N ALA A 82 10.42 -4.63 1.73
CA ALA A 82 10.58 -4.09 0.39
C ALA A 82 11.18 -2.67 0.40
N VAL A 83 12.05 -2.38 1.38
CA VAL A 83 12.74 -1.10 1.53
C VAL A 83 13.69 -0.89 0.35
N SER A 84 13.38 0.04 -0.55
CA SER A 84 14.32 0.47 -1.62
C SER A 84 13.88 1.76 -2.35
N THR A 85 13.98 1.79 -3.69
CA THR A 85 13.77 2.89 -4.61
C THR A 85 12.32 3.36 -4.73
N TRP A 86 11.36 2.73 -4.04
CA TRP A 86 9.98 3.21 -4.01
C TRP A 86 9.87 4.66 -3.56
N ILE A 87 10.75 5.10 -2.65
CA ILE A 87 10.85 6.51 -2.26
C ILE A 87 11.18 7.44 -3.45
N GLN A 88 12.02 7.00 -4.40
CA GLN A 88 12.39 7.81 -5.57
C GLN A 88 11.19 7.97 -6.52
N ASN A 89 10.43 6.89 -6.73
CA ASN A 89 9.22 6.95 -7.54
C ASN A 89 8.13 7.81 -6.90
N TYR A 90 7.97 7.69 -5.58
CA TYR A 90 7.13 8.58 -4.77
C TYR A 90 7.54 10.06 -4.92
N GLU A 91 8.84 10.36 -4.79
CA GLU A 91 9.37 11.72 -4.95
C GLU A 91 9.14 12.25 -6.37
N GLU A 92 9.33 11.41 -7.38
CA GLU A 92 9.08 11.76 -8.77
C GLU A 92 7.61 12.10 -8.99
N THR A 93 6.67 11.21 -8.64
CA THR A 93 5.24 11.43 -8.87
C THR A 93 4.74 12.68 -8.16
N THR A 94 5.19 12.94 -6.93
CA THR A 94 4.74 14.08 -6.14
C THR A 94 5.34 15.40 -6.62
N ARG A 95 6.50 15.36 -7.27
CA ARG A 95 7.15 16.53 -7.89
C ARG A 95 6.56 16.86 -9.26
N THR A 96 6.20 15.86 -10.05
CA THR A 96 5.75 16.04 -11.45
C THR A 96 4.24 16.07 -11.61
N HIS A 97 3.48 15.68 -10.59
CA HIS A 97 2.02 15.51 -10.66
C HIS A 97 1.61 14.59 -11.83
N GLY A 98 2.25 13.42 -11.88
CA GLY A 98 2.01 12.40 -12.90
C GLY A 98 2.36 11.00 -12.41
N PRO A 99 2.32 9.99 -13.30
CA PRO A 99 2.59 8.61 -12.91
C PRO A 99 4.08 8.35 -12.65
N SER A 100 4.38 7.43 -11.73
CA SER A 100 5.72 6.83 -11.56
C SER A 100 5.59 5.41 -11.01
N GLN A 101 6.52 4.52 -11.33
CA GLN A 101 6.43 3.10 -10.99
C GLN A 101 7.77 2.51 -10.56
N GLY A 102 7.74 1.66 -9.53
CA GLY A 102 8.91 0.92 -9.07
C GLY A 102 8.57 -0.51 -8.67
N VAL A 103 9.44 -1.47 -9.02
CA VAL A 103 9.27 -2.88 -8.62
C VAL A 103 10.35 -3.28 -7.62
N VAL A 104 9.93 -3.81 -6.48
CA VAL A 104 10.82 -4.24 -5.39
C VAL A 104 10.34 -5.58 -4.86
N LYS A 105 11.22 -6.57 -4.81
CA LYS A 105 10.88 -7.95 -4.38
C LYS A 105 9.65 -8.55 -5.08
N GLY A 106 9.51 -8.22 -6.37
CA GLY A 106 8.40 -8.66 -7.20
C GLY A 106 7.06 -7.99 -6.88
N ILE A 107 7.05 -6.94 -6.06
CA ILE A 107 5.89 -6.08 -5.82
C ILE A 107 6.07 -4.80 -6.62
N LEU A 108 5.10 -4.46 -7.46
CA LEU A 108 4.99 -3.19 -8.14
C LEU A 108 4.30 -2.19 -7.20
N ALA A 109 4.91 -1.04 -7.01
CA ALA A 109 4.23 0.16 -6.54
C ALA A 109 3.97 1.08 -7.73
N ASP A 110 2.69 1.27 -8.04
CA ASP A 110 2.20 2.10 -9.13
C ASP A 110 1.59 3.37 -8.56
N TYR A 111 2.30 4.49 -8.75
CA TYR A 111 1.95 5.78 -8.19
C TYR A 111 1.35 6.71 -9.24
N ASN A 112 0.41 7.54 -8.82
CA ASN A 112 -0.06 8.69 -9.59
C ASN A 112 -0.49 9.82 -8.65
N THR A 113 0.15 10.99 -8.78
CA THR A 113 -0.23 12.21 -8.05
C THR A 113 -0.95 13.13 -8.99
N THR A 114 -2.16 13.53 -8.62
CA THR A 114 -2.96 14.51 -9.39
C THR A 114 -2.44 15.93 -9.17
N LYS A 115 -2.86 16.89 -10.01
CA LYS A 115 -2.52 18.31 -9.86
C LYS A 115 -3.00 18.92 -8.54
N ASP A 116 -4.02 18.33 -7.92
CA ASP A 116 -4.55 18.75 -6.62
C ASP A 116 -3.78 18.13 -5.44
N ASN A 117 -2.59 17.57 -5.69
CA ASN A 117 -1.76 16.85 -4.73
C ASN A 117 -2.41 15.60 -4.10
N VAL A 118 -3.45 15.04 -4.72
CA VAL A 118 -3.98 13.73 -4.30
C VAL A 118 -3.11 12.64 -4.89
N LEU A 119 -2.44 11.86 -4.04
CA LEU A 119 -1.63 10.71 -4.43
C LEU A 119 -2.47 9.44 -4.37
N THR A 120 -2.37 8.61 -5.39
CA THR A 120 -2.80 7.21 -5.35
C THR A 120 -1.57 6.33 -5.51
N VAL A 121 -1.40 5.33 -4.65
CA VAL A 121 -0.43 4.24 -4.85
C VAL A 121 -1.15 2.91 -4.80
N SER A 122 -0.85 2.05 -5.77
CA SER A 122 -1.31 0.67 -5.83
C SER A 122 -0.13 -0.29 -5.65
N LEU A 123 -0.25 -1.24 -4.74
CA LEU A 123 0.69 -2.34 -4.58
C LEU A 123 0.11 -3.62 -5.18
N THR A 124 0.84 -4.27 -6.08
CA THR A 124 0.47 -5.57 -6.69
C THR A 124 1.70 -6.46 -6.84
N ARG A 125 1.52 -7.79 -6.76
CA ARG A 125 2.62 -8.71 -7.07
C ARG A 125 2.70 -8.97 -8.58
N VAL A 126 3.88 -8.74 -9.13
CA VAL A 126 4.20 -8.94 -10.56
C VAL A 126 5.20 -10.07 -10.79
N SER A 127 5.91 -10.52 -9.76
CA SER A 127 6.80 -11.69 -9.82
C SER A 127 7.11 -12.28 -8.43
N GLY A 128 7.68 -13.49 -8.45
CA GLY A 128 8.03 -14.24 -7.24
C GLY A 128 6.80 -14.76 -6.48
N LYS A 129 7.00 -15.58 -5.44
CA LYS A 129 5.89 -16.14 -4.66
C LYS A 129 5.55 -15.28 -3.45
N ALA A 130 4.25 -15.21 -3.14
CA ALA A 130 3.77 -14.59 -1.93
C ALA A 130 4.15 -15.42 -0.69
N PRO A 131 4.57 -14.78 0.41
CA PRO A 131 4.68 -15.44 1.72
C PRO A 131 3.30 -15.76 2.32
N GLU A 132 3.27 -16.74 3.23
CA GLU A 132 2.07 -17.21 3.93
C GLU A 132 1.78 -16.51 5.26
#